data_AF-A0A7C9RNW4-F1
#
_entry.id   AF-A0A7C9RNW4-F1
#
_cell.length_a   1.000
_cell.length_b   1.000
_cell.length_c   1.000
_cell.angle_alpha   90.00
_cell.angle_beta   90.00
_cell.angle_gamma   90.00
#
_symmetry.space_group_name_H-M   'P 1'
#
loop_
_entity.id
_entity.type
_entity.pdbx_description
1 polymer ?
#
loop_
_entity_poly.entity_id
_entity_poly.type
_entity_poly.pdbx_seq_one_letter_code
_entity_poly.pdbx_strand_id
1 'polypeptide(L)'
;MELPRAWQRPDPLRGLDRISWVEVYDGRGGAGRVPRLLRSLMDSSADVRLDALSSLADRLLTDDTVSEASFCAVPYLVELGASYKVAADVRDRVIFLLAAMALAGKGFTEDGRRTHRRWNALGRELPRTAPDWLTQTRHAVAQGAPKIFEALASERVACLVALACAVPEKLPSFVSGLMNDMIELPGEEMLADAAEIAVGLLKRSPESVGVGRPKVLGEGLVRPAHQPREVAAALMGYRSALISAYGDEGAW
;
A
#
# COMPACT_ATOMS: atom_id res chain seq x y z
N MET A 1 -11.60 -30.30 -17.55
CA MET A 1 -10.49 -29.91 -16.64
C MET A 1 -10.87 -28.57 -16.06
N GLU A 2 -11.30 -28.52 -14.79
CA GLU A 2 -11.58 -27.25 -14.13
C GLU A 2 -10.26 -26.50 -13.93
N LEU A 3 -10.22 -25.23 -14.32
CA LEU A 3 -9.05 -24.39 -14.08
C LEU A 3 -8.82 -24.28 -12.56
N PRO A 4 -7.56 -24.23 -12.08
CA PRO A 4 -7.27 -23.99 -10.66
C PRO A 4 -8.06 -22.80 -10.11
N ARG A 5 -8.42 -22.77 -8.81
CA ARG A 5 -9.20 -21.65 -8.23
C ARG A 5 -8.58 -20.28 -8.46
N ALA A 6 -7.25 -20.20 -8.48
CA ALA A 6 -6.52 -18.98 -8.85
C ALA A 6 -6.89 -18.50 -10.26
N TRP A 7 -7.21 -19.42 -11.17
CA TRP A 7 -7.48 -19.21 -12.60
C TRP A 7 -8.93 -18.93 -12.96
N GLN A 8 -9.83 -19.13 -12.00
CA GLN A 8 -11.25 -18.81 -12.13
C GLN A 8 -11.58 -17.38 -11.68
N ARG A 9 -10.56 -16.54 -11.39
CA ARG A 9 -10.81 -15.17 -10.94
C ARG A 9 -11.45 -14.34 -12.05
N PRO A 10 -12.52 -13.58 -11.73
CA PRO A 10 -13.13 -12.65 -12.65
C PRO A 10 -12.10 -11.61 -13.11
N ASP A 11 -12.39 -10.95 -14.23
CA ASP A 11 -11.61 -9.81 -14.71
C ASP A 11 -11.32 -8.84 -13.53
N PRO A 12 -10.03 -8.51 -13.24
CA PRO A 12 -9.68 -7.62 -12.13
C PRO A 12 -10.30 -6.23 -12.24
N LEU A 13 -10.70 -5.81 -13.45
CA LEU A 13 -11.33 -4.51 -13.71
C LEU A 13 -12.86 -4.62 -13.85
N ARG A 14 -13.46 -5.75 -13.44
CA ARG A 14 -14.91 -5.95 -13.50
C ARG A 14 -15.64 -4.85 -12.72
N GLY A 15 -16.53 -4.14 -13.42
CA GLY A 15 -17.38 -3.11 -12.82
C GLY A 15 -16.74 -1.72 -12.77
N LEU A 16 -15.54 -1.54 -13.33
CA LEU A 16 -14.82 -0.26 -13.36
C LEU A 16 -15.68 0.90 -13.89
N ASP A 17 -16.51 0.64 -14.92
CA ASP A 17 -17.37 1.62 -15.56
C ASP A 17 -18.68 1.93 -14.80
N ARG A 18 -18.91 1.28 -13.65
CA ARG A 18 -20.07 1.59 -12.79
C ARG A 18 -19.86 2.85 -11.95
N ILE A 19 -18.61 3.27 -11.79
CA ILE A 19 -18.24 4.48 -11.07
C ILE A 19 -18.21 5.64 -12.07
N SER A 20 -18.87 6.74 -11.74
CA SER A 20 -18.79 7.98 -12.50
C SER A 20 -17.47 8.69 -12.21
N TRP A 21 -16.38 8.21 -12.79
CA TRP A 21 -15.02 8.68 -12.47
C TRP A 21 -14.79 10.17 -12.78
N VAL A 22 -15.60 10.77 -13.64
CA VAL A 22 -15.55 12.22 -13.92
C VAL A 22 -16.04 13.03 -12.72
N GLU A 23 -16.96 12.48 -11.93
CA GLU A 23 -17.52 13.11 -10.73
C GLU A 23 -16.69 12.83 -9.47
N VAL A 24 -15.85 11.79 -9.49
CA VAL A 24 -14.95 11.44 -8.39
C VAL A 24 -13.73 12.38 -8.36
N TYR A 25 -13.38 12.91 -7.18
CA TYR A 25 -12.26 13.86 -7.04
C TYR A 25 -10.93 13.16 -6.69
N ASP A 26 -9.84 13.58 -7.35
CA ASP A 26 -8.48 13.06 -7.11
C ASP A 26 -7.43 14.09 -6.66
N GLY A 27 -7.86 15.26 -6.19
CA GLY A 27 -6.93 16.33 -5.80
C GLY A 27 -6.50 17.23 -6.94
N ARG A 28 -6.76 16.85 -8.21
CA ARG A 28 -6.48 17.66 -9.40
C ARG A 28 -7.75 17.95 -10.23
N GLY A 29 -8.92 17.70 -9.65
CA GLY A 29 -10.22 17.74 -10.32
C GLY A 29 -10.82 16.34 -10.46
N GLY A 30 -11.59 16.13 -11.53
CA GLY A 30 -12.24 14.84 -11.80
C GLY A 30 -11.24 13.73 -12.16
N ALA A 31 -11.50 12.54 -11.67
CA ALA A 31 -10.68 11.33 -11.83
C ALA A 31 -10.96 10.56 -13.13
N GLY A 32 -11.52 11.21 -14.16
CA GLY A 32 -11.95 10.57 -15.41
C GLY A 32 -10.82 9.85 -16.19
N ARG A 33 -9.55 10.13 -15.87
CA ARG A 33 -8.39 9.41 -16.42
C ARG A 33 -8.09 8.08 -15.74
N VAL A 34 -8.50 7.89 -14.49
CA VAL A 34 -8.16 6.71 -13.67
C VAL A 34 -8.58 5.39 -14.35
N PRO A 35 -9.78 5.27 -14.97
CA PRO A 35 -10.16 4.03 -15.64
C PRO A 35 -9.27 3.64 -16.82
N ARG A 36 -8.75 4.64 -17.54
CA ARG A 36 -7.84 4.39 -18.65
C ARG A 36 -6.49 3.91 -18.11
N LEU A 37 -5.98 4.55 -17.07
CA LEU A 37 -4.71 4.16 -16.43
C LEU A 37 -4.78 2.74 -15.87
N LEU A 38 -5.85 2.39 -15.15
CA LEU A 38 -6.06 1.03 -14.63
C LEU A 38 -6.09 -0.03 -15.74
N ARG A 39 -6.70 0.27 -16.90
CA ARG A 39 -6.67 -0.63 -18.07
C ARG A 39 -5.28 -0.72 -18.70
N SER A 40 -4.54 0.39 -18.77
CA SER A 40 -3.18 0.41 -19.31
C SER A 40 -2.17 -0.39 -18.48
N LEU A 41 -2.46 -0.66 -17.19
CA LEU A 41 -1.69 -1.62 -16.39
C LEU A 41 -1.76 -3.07 -16.93
N MET A 42 -2.73 -3.38 -17.79
CA MET A 42 -2.88 -4.69 -18.43
C MET A 42 -2.29 -4.72 -19.84
N ASP A 43 -1.59 -3.67 -20.27
CA ASP A 43 -1.02 -3.61 -21.62
C ASP A 43 0.12 -4.63 -21.80
N SER A 44 0.22 -5.19 -23.01
CA SER A 44 1.33 -6.07 -23.37
C SER A 44 2.71 -5.40 -23.28
N SER A 45 2.78 -4.09 -23.52
CA SER A 45 4.00 -3.30 -23.49
C SER A 45 4.39 -2.93 -22.05
N ALA A 46 5.63 -3.25 -21.66
CA ALA A 46 6.15 -2.92 -20.33
C ALA A 46 6.23 -1.41 -20.10
N ASP A 47 6.64 -0.64 -21.11
CA ASP A 47 6.75 0.82 -21.02
C ASP A 47 5.38 1.46 -20.78
N VAL A 48 4.35 0.97 -21.47
CA VAL A 48 2.97 1.46 -21.28
C VAL A 48 2.47 1.16 -19.87
N ARG A 49 2.78 -0.02 -19.34
CA ARG A 49 2.40 -0.38 -17.96
C ARG A 49 3.12 0.50 -16.94
N LEU A 50 4.41 0.75 -17.13
CA LEU A 50 5.21 1.59 -16.23
C LEU A 50 4.70 3.05 -16.25
N ASP A 51 4.53 3.64 -17.41
CA ASP A 51 3.98 5.01 -17.56
C ASP A 51 2.58 5.13 -16.94
N ALA A 52 1.74 4.11 -17.15
CA ALA A 52 0.40 4.06 -16.58
C ALA A 52 0.44 3.97 -15.06
N LEU A 53 1.37 3.20 -14.50
CA LEU A 53 1.54 3.07 -13.06
C LEU A 53 2.04 4.37 -12.43
N SER A 54 3.10 5.00 -12.95
CA SER A 54 3.60 6.28 -12.43
C SER A 54 2.50 7.34 -12.50
N SER A 55 1.80 7.42 -13.64
CA SER A 55 0.65 8.32 -13.80
C SER A 55 -0.50 8.01 -12.84
N LEU A 56 -0.72 6.74 -12.48
CA LEU A 56 -1.76 6.34 -11.56
C LEU A 56 -1.37 6.67 -10.11
N ALA A 57 -0.14 6.34 -9.70
CA ALA A 57 0.40 6.67 -8.39
C ALA A 57 0.35 8.19 -8.14
N ASP A 58 0.74 9.00 -9.13
CA ASP A 58 0.70 10.46 -9.06
C ASP A 58 -0.70 11.06 -8.85
N ARG A 59 -1.76 10.30 -9.18
CA ARG A 59 -3.15 10.71 -8.97
C ARG A 59 -3.75 10.12 -7.70
N LEU A 60 -3.44 8.86 -7.38
CA LEU A 60 -4.02 8.18 -6.22
C LEU A 60 -3.27 8.50 -4.91
N LEU A 61 -2.04 9.02 -4.98
CA LEU A 61 -1.21 9.34 -3.82
C LEU A 61 -0.36 10.59 -4.04
N THR A 62 -0.96 11.69 -4.51
CA THR A 62 -0.23 12.94 -4.76
C THR A 62 0.37 13.51 -3.47
N ASP A 63 1.69 13.66 -3.40
CA ASP A 63 2.42 14.16 -2.22
C ASP A 63 2.00 13.49 -0.90
N ASP A 64 1.82 12.16 -0.91
CA ASP A 64 1.36 11.38 0.24
C ASP A 64 -0.09 11.73 0.68
N THR A 65 -0.92 12.17 -0.28
CA THR A 65 -2.32 12.57 -0.05
C THR A 65 -3.29 11.66 -0.78
N VAL A 66 -4.18 11.00 -0.02
CA VAL A 66 -5.29 10.20 -0.59
C VAL A 66 -6.55 11.03 -0.80
N SER A 67 -7.39 10.56 -1.70
CA SER A 67 -8.62 11.21 -2.17
C SER A 67 -9.77 10.22 -2.27
N GLU A 68 -10.93 10.68 -2.71
CA GLU A 68 -12.05 9.82 -3.08
C GLU A 68 -11.64 8.82 -4.17
N ALA A 69 -10.92 9.27 -5.20
CA ALA A 69 -10.40 8.40 -6.25
C ALA A 69 -9.50 7.30 -5.71
N SER A 70 -8.65 7.63 -4.72
CA SER A 70 -7.80 6.66 -4.01
C SER A 70 -8.65 5.55 -3.40
N PHE A 71 -9.68 5.91 -2.62
CA PHE A 71 -10.61 4.96 -2.02
C PHE A 71 -11.34 4.11 -3.07
N CYS A 72 -11.91 4.74 -4.11
CA CYS A 72 -12.63 4.06 -5.19
C CYS A 72 -11.76 3.11 -6.01
N ALA A 73 -10.44 3.38 -6.11
CA ALA A 73 -9.51 2.54 -6.85
C ALA A 73 -9.09 1.26 -6.09
N VAL A 74 -9.17 1.25 -4.76
CA VAL A 74 -8.67 0.14 -3.92
C VAL A 74 -9.20 -1.23 -4.36
N PRO A 75 -10.51 -1.45 -4.60
CA PRO A 75 -11.00 -2.78 -4.98
C PRO A 75 -10.33 -3.31 -6.25
N TYR A 76 -10.10 -2.46 -7.25
CA TYR A 76 -9.47 -2.85 -8.51
C TYR A 76 -7.97 -3.10 -8.35
N LEU A 77 -7.28 -2.25 -7.57
CA LEU A 77 -5.87 -2.46 -7.24
C LEU A 77 -5.66 -3.77 -6.48
N VAL A 78 -6.57 -4.13 -5.57
CA VAL A 78 -6.52 -5.40 -4.84
C VAL A 78 -6.68 -6.59 -5.79
N GLU A 79 -7.63 -6.54 -6.73
CA GLU A 79 -7.78 -7.60 -7.73
C GLU A 79 -6.57 -7.68 -8.65
N LEU A 80 -6.01 -6.55 -9.07
CA LEU A 80 -4.80 -6.50 -9.89
C LEU A 80 -3.60 -7.14 -9.16
N GLY A 81 -3.34 -6.74 -7.92
CA GLY A 81 -2.24 -7.27 -7.11
C GLY A 81 -2.37 -8.77 -6.81
N ALA A 82 -3.60 -9.27 -6.73
CA ALA A 82 -3.85 -10.68 -6.44
C ALA A 82 -3.99 -11.56 -7.70
N SER A 83 -4.14 -10.98 -8.90
CA SER A 83 -4.46 -11.75 -10.11
C SER A 83 -3.22 -12.22 -10.87
N TYR A 84 -3.08 -13.53 -11.02
CA TYR A 84 -2.00 -14.14 -11.82
C TYR A 84 -2.01 -13.74 -13.32
N LYS A 85 -3.12 -13.18 -13.82
CA LYS A 85 -3.24 -12.67 -15.21
C LYS A 85 -2.51 -11.33 -15.41
N VAL A 86 -2.16 -10.66 -14.32
CA VAL A 86 -1.40 -9.40 -14.34
C VAL A 86 0.09 -9.73 -14.31
N ALA A 87 0.88 -9.02 -15.12
CA ALA A 87 2.32 -9.17 -15.15
C ALA A 87 2.94 -8.92 -13.76
N ALA A 88 3.94 -9.72 -13.39
CA ALA A 88 4.48 -9.73 -12.03
C ALA A 88 5.03 -8.36 -11.59
N ASP A 89 5.72 -7.67 -12.49
CA ASP A 89 6.25 -6.31 -12.33
C ASP A 89 5.17 -5.28 -11.96
N VAL A 90 3.95 -5.45 -12.48
CA VAL A 90 2.80 -4.58 -12.17
C VAL A 90 2.15 -5.00 -10.86
N ARG A 91 1.99 -6.31 -10.60
CA ARG A 91 1.39 -6.79 -9.35
C ARG A 91 2.15 -6.25 -8.14
N ASP A 92 3.47 -6.37 -8.17
CA ASP A 92 4.33 -5.94 -7.06
C ASP A 92 4.18 -4.45 -6.79
N ARG A 93 4.24 -3.63 -7.83
CA ARG A 93 4.12 -2.18 -7.71
C ARG A 93 2.73 -1.71 -7.31
N VAL A 94 1.68 -2.40 -7.77
CA VAL A 94 0.30 -2.14 -7.31
C VAL A 94 0.15 -2.46 -5.82
N ILE A 95 0.78 -3.53 -5.34
CA ILE A 95 0.77 -3.88 -3.91
C ILE A 95 1.54 -2.83 -3.08
N PHE A 96 2.69 -2.35 -3.57
CA PHE A 96 3.38 -1.23 -2.94
C PHE A 96 2.52 0.04 -2.91
N LEU A 97 1.83 0.37 -4.01
CA LEU A 97 0.91 1.52 -4.05
C LEU A 97 -0.23 1.37 -3.03
N LEU A 98 -0.82 0.19 -2.90
CA LEU A 98 -1.83 -0.10 -1.87
C LEU A 98 -1.28 0.10 -0.45
N ALA A 99 -0.08 -0.41 -0.18
CA ALA A 99 0.58 -0.24 1.12
C ALA A 99 0.84 1.24 1.42
N ALA A 100 1.33 2.00 0.44
CA ALA A 100 1.57 3.43 0.56
C ALA A 100 0.28 4.22 0.81
N MET A 101 -0.79 3.91 0.07
CA MET A 101 -2.12 4.52 0.28
C MET A 101 -2.68 4.23 1.68
N ALA A 102 -2.47 3.03 2.22
CA ALA A 102 -2.88 2.66 3.58
C ALA A 102 -2.05 3.32 4.69
N LEU A 103 -0.86 3.80 4.35
CA LEU A 103 0.08 4.50 5.23
C LEU A 103 0.07 6.02 5.06
N ALA A 104 -0.71 6.54 4.11
CA ALA A 104 -0.73 7.95 3.76
C ALA A 104 -0.86 8.87 4.98
N GLY A 105 -0.08 9.94 5.01
CA GLY A 105 -0.10 10.93 6.07
C GLY A 105 -1.18 12.00 5.89
N LYS A 106 -1.73 12.14 4.67
CA LYS A 106 -2.66 13.20 4.29
C LYS A 106 -3.87 12.68 3.54
N GLY A 107 -4.97 13.41 3.64
CA GLY A 107 -6.18 13.18 2.84
C GLY A 107 -6.74 14.50 2.32
N PHE A 108 -7.46 14.48 1.20
CA PHE A 108 -8.24 15.63 0.78
C PHE A 108 -9.54 15.75 1.59
N THR A 109 -10.01 16.98 1.78
CA THR A 109 -11.36 17.28 2.29
C THR A 109 -12.32 17.53 1.12
N GLU A 110 -13.61 17.68 1.42
CA GLU A 110 -14.64 18.01 0.41
C GLU A 110 -14.29 19.29 -0.36
N ASP A 111 -13.80 20.33 0.32
CA ASP A 111 -13.36 21.60 -0.29
C ASP A 111 -12.02 21.51 -1.06
N GLY A 112 -11.46 20.31 -1.26
CA GLY A 112 -10.19 20.11 -1.95
C GLY A 112 -8.94 20.53 -1.16
N ARG A 113 -9.07 20.88 0.13
CA ARG A 113 -7.93 21.16 1.02
C ARG A 113 -7.30 19.87 1.52
N ARG A 114 -6.05 19.94 1.99
CA ARG A 114 -5.37 18.80 2.61
C ARG A 114 -5.60 18.80 4.12
N THR A 115 -5.93 17.63 4.66
CA THR A 115 -5.94 17.34 6.10
C THR A 115 -4.81 16.35 6.42
N HIS A 116 -4.29 16.43 7.65
CA HIS A 116 -3.16 15.63 8.11
C HIS A 116 -3.56 14.75 9.28
N ARG A 117 -2.91 13.59 9.41
CA ARG A 117 -3.00 12.80 10.65
C ARG A 117 -2.37 13.58 11.80
N ARG A 118 -3.07 13.62 12.94
CA ARG A 118 -2.65 14.31 14.16
C ARG A 118 -2.95 13.43 15.34
N TRP A 119 -2.13 13.51 16.38
CA TRP A 119 -2.27 12.69 17.58
C TRP A 119 -2.28 13.56 18.83
N ASN A 120 -3.05 13.14 19.84
CA ASN A 120 -2.98 13.74 21.16
C ASN A 120 -1.80 13.17 21.96
N ALA A 121 -1.54 13.71 23.16
CA ALA A 121 -0.45 13.26 24.02
C ALA A 121 -0.51 11.77 24.43
N LEU A 122 -1.67 11.11 24.28
CA LEU A 122 -1.87 9.68 24.54
C LEU A 122 -1.64 8.82 23.28
N GLY A 123 -1.19 9.40 22.17
CA GLY A 123 -1.02 8.69 20.89
C GLY A 123 -2.34 8.33 20.21
N ARG A 124 -3.48 8.87 20.65
CA ARG A 124 -4.76 8.67 19.96
C ARG A 124 -4.88 9.64 18.81
N GLU A 125 -5.27 9.12 17.66
CA GLU A 125 -5.49 9.92 16.48
C GLU A 125 -6.70 10.84 16.67
N LEU A 126 -6.50 12.13 16.38
CA LEU A 126 -7.53 13.15 16.49
C LEU A 126 -8.52 13.03 15.32
N PRO A 127 -9.82 13.28 15.58
CA PRO A 127 -10.83 13.25 14.53
C PRO A 127 -10.53 14.26 13.42
N ARG A 128 -10.93 13.90 12.20
CA ARG A 128 -10.83 14.74 11.00
C ARG A 128 -12.22 15.16 10.53
N THR A 129 -12.25 16.26 9.79
CA THR A 129 -13.45 16.68 9.06
C THR A 129 -13.80 15.63 8.01
N ALA A 130 -15.09 15.35 7.85
CA ALA A 130 -15.57 14.50 6.78
C ALA A 130 -15.36 15.17 5.40
N PRO A 131 -15.21 14.38 4.32
CA PRO A 131 -14.97 12.94 4.31
C PRO A 131 -13.56 12.58 4.78
N ASP A 132 -13.45 11.54 5.61
CA ASP A 132 -12.15 11.04 6.09
C ASP A 132 -11.57 10.00 5.12
N TRP A 133 -11.01 10.47 4.00
CA TRP A 133 -10.43 9.59 2.97
C TRP A 133 -9.25 8.77 3.46
N LEU A 134 -8.52 9.25 4.48
CA LEU A 134 -7.43 8.51 5.12
C LEU A 134 -7.94 7.22 5.77
N THR A 135 -8.91 7.35 6.66
CA THR A 135 -9.49 6.19 7.36
C THR A 135 -10.19 5.26 6.39
N GLN A 136 -10.96 5.81 5.43
CA GLN A 136 -11.69 5.02 4.44
C GLN A 136 -10.76 4.25 3.51
N THR A 137 -9.72 4.88 2.97
CA THR A 137 -8.74 4.22 2.09
C THR A 137 -7.99 3.13 2.84
N ARG A 138 -7.45 3.43 4.03
CA ARG A 138 -6.79 2.43 4.88
C ARG A 138 -7.72 1.25 5.16
N HIS A 139 -8.97 1.52 5.54
CA HIS A 139 -9.94 0.47 5.82
C HIS A 139 -10.19 -0.41 4.59
N ALA A 140 -10.41 0.20 3.42
CA ALA A 140 -10.61 -0.53 2.17
C ALA A 140 -9.41 -1.43 1.83
N VAL A 141 -8.18 -0.92 1.98
CA VAL A 141 -6.96 -1.72 1.76
C VAL A 141 -6.91 -2.89 2.73
N ALA A 142 -7.21 -2.65 4.02
CA ALA A 142 -7.22 -3.71 5.03
C ALA A 142 -8.27 -4.79 4.73
N GLN A 143 -9.45 -4.44 4.17
CA GLN A 143 -10.45 -5.43 3.77
C GLN A 143 -9.99 -6.25 2.55
N GLY A 144 -9.24 -5.63 1.63
CA GLY A 144 -8.71 -6.30 0.44
C GLY A 144 -7.45 -7.13 0.67
N ALA A 145 -6.63 -6.77 1.67
CA ALA A 145 -5.31 -7.37 1.90
C ALA A 145 -5.29 -8.90 2.06
N PRO A 146 -6.24 -9.56 2.78
CA PRO A 146 -6.27 -11.02 2.89
C PRO A 146 -6.21 -11.73 1.54
N LYS A 147 -6.85 -11.17 0.49
CA LYS A 147 -6.84 -11.76 -0.85
C LYS A 147 -5.45 -11.75 -1.50
N ILE A 148 -4.66 -10.71 -1.25
CA ILE A 148 -3.27 -10.60 -1.73
C ILE A 148 -2.39 -11.55 -0.94
N PHE A 149 -2.54 -11.59 0.39
CA PHE A 149 -1.81 -12.52 1.25
C PHE A 149 -2.02 -13.99 0.83
N GLU A 150 -3.25 -14.38 0.52
CA GLU A 150 -3.56 -15.71 -0.02
C GLU A 150 -2.94 -15.95 -1.40
N ALA A 151 -2.92 -14.94 -2.27
CA ALA A 151 -2.35 -15.05 -3.61
C ALA A 151 -0.81 -15.19 -3.60
N LEU A 152 -0.14 -14.67 -2.57
CA LEU A 152 1.31 -14.67 -2.39
C LEU A 152 1.76 -15.55 -1.22
N ALA A 153 0.95 -16.53 -0.81
CA ALA A 153 1.18 -17.29 0.42
C ALA A 153 2.53 -18.04 0.51
N SER A 154 3.17 -18.29 -0.64
CA SER A 154 4.48 -18.96 -0.76
C SER A 154 5.60 -18.03 -1.25
N GLU A 155 5.30 -16.77 -1.52
CA GLU A 155 6.22 -15.87 -2.23
C GLU A 155 6.99 -14.99 -1.24
N ARG A 156 8.32 -15.09 -1.25
CA ARG A 156 9.22 -14.26 -0.43
C ARG A 156 9.53 -12.95 -1.13
N VAL A 157 8.51 -12.11 -1.29
CA VAL A 157 8.60 -10.86 -2.06
C VAL A 157 8.39 -9.65 -1.16
N ALA A 158 9.15 -8.58 -1.43
CA ALA A 158 9.13 -7.37 -0.59
C ALA A 158 7.76 -6.66 -0.57
N CYS A 159 6.99 -6.71 -1.67
CA CYS A 159 5.66 -6.12 -1.73
C CYS A 159 4.69 -6.73 -0.69
N LEU A 160 4.85 -8.03 -0.39
CA LEU A 160 4.10 -8.74 0.66
C LEU A 160 4.41 -8.16 2.04
N VAL A 161 5.70 -7.94 2.33
CA VAL A 161 6.20 -7.37 3.58
C VAL A 161 5.71 -5.94 3.75
N ALA A 162 5.73 -5.14 2.68
CA ALA A 162 5.22 -3.77 2.68
C ALA A 162 3.73 -3.71 3.04
N LEU A 163 2.92 -4.60 2.45
CA LEU A 163 1.49 -4.70 2.79
C LEU A 163 1.28 -5.17 4.24
N ALA A 164 2.09 -6.12 4.72
CA ALA A 164 2.06 -6.59 6.10
C ALA A 164 2.40 -5.48 7.11
N CYS A 165 3.35 -4.59 6.78
CA CYS A 165 3.64 -3.40 7.58
C CYS A 165 2.49 -2.40 7.57
N ALA A 166 1.81 -2.24 6.43
CA ALA A 166 0.71 -1.30 6.28
C ALA A 166 -0.54 -1.71 7.06
N VAL A 167 -0.90 -3.01 7.04
CA VAL A 167 -2.11 -3.56 7.67
C VAL A 167 -1.82 -4.80 8.51
N PRO A 168 -0.98 -4.69 9.56
CA PRO A 168 -0.55 -5.83 10.38
C PRO A 168 -1.73 -6.53 11.07
N GLU A 169 -2.81 -5.82 11.34
CA GLU A 169 -4.05 -6.35 11.93
C GLU A 169 -4.80 -7.35 11.03
N LYS A 170 -4.41 -7.46 9.75
CA LYS A 170 -4.98 -8.38 8.77
C LYS A 170 -4.05 -9.52 8.39
N LEU A 171 -2.86 -9.58 8.99
CA LEU A 171 -1.82 -10.55 8.63
C LEU A 171 -2.24 -11.98 9.03
N PRO A 172 -2.37 -12.91 8.07
CA PRO A 172 -2.64 -14.30 8.39
C PRO A 172 -1.46 -14.98 9.09
N SER A 173 -1.72 -16.00 9.90
CA SER A 173 -0.68 -16.74 10.63
C SER A 173 0.37 -17.37 9.72
N PHE A 174 -0.02 -17.88 8.55
CA PHE A 174 0.91 -18.45 7.58
C PHE A 174 1.88 -17.40 7.02
N VAL A 175 1.42 -16.17 6.78
CA VAL A 175 2.30 -15.08 6.34
C VAL A 175 3.24 -14.68 7.47
N SER A 176 2.79 -14.67 8.72
CA SER A 176 3.70 -14.47 9.84
C SER A 176 4.81 -15.52 9.90
N GLY A 177 4.51 -16.80 9.60
CA GLY A 177 5.53 -17.84 9.47
C GLY A 177 6.55 -17.51 8.38
N LEU A 178 6.06 -17.17 7.18
CA LEU A 178 6.89 -16.76 6.05
C LEU A 178 7.79 -15.57 6.38
N MET A 179 7.29 -14.56 7.10
CA MET A 179 8.09 -13.41 7.52
C MET A 179 9.21 -13.80 8.49
N ASN A 180 8.98 -14.75 9.41
CA ASN A 180 10.06 -15.24 10.27
C ASN A 180 11.15 -15.95 9.46
N ASP A 181 10.78 -16.71 8.44
CA ASP A 181 11.76 -17.32 7.53
C ASP A 181 12.57 -16.25 6.78
N MET A 182 11.96 -15.11 6.45
CA MET A 182 12.60 -14.01 5.73
C MET A 182 13.62 -13.23 6.58
N ILE A 183 13.43 -13.18 7.90
CA ILE A 183 14.37 -12.52 8.83
C ILE A 183 15.75 -13.20 8.80
N GLU A 184 15.79 -14.51 8.59
CA GLU A 184 17.00 -15.32 8.61
C GLU A 184 17.66 -15.46 7.22
N LEU A 185 17.18 -14.74 6.19
CA LEU A 185 17.71 -14.85 4.83
C LEU A 185 19.07 -14.13 4.70
N PRO A 186 20.15 -14.85 4.34
CA PRO A 186 21.45 -14.23 4.14
C PRO A 186 21.45 -13.36 2.88
N GLY A 187 22.02 -12.16 2.97
CA GLY A 187 22.22 -11.25 1.84
C GLY A 187 21.05 -10.32 1.52
N GLU A 188 19.93 -10.43 2.25
CA GLU A 188 18.71 -9.65 2.04
C GLU A 188 18.40 -8.73 3.25
N GLU A 189 19.40 -7.97 3.71
CA GLU A 189 19.33 -7.22 4.97
C GLU A 189 18.13 -6.26 5.05
N MET A 190 17.85 -5.52 3.98
CA MET A 190 16.69 -4.59 3.94
C MET A 190 15.36 -5.32 4.00
N LEU A 191 15.27 -6.50 3.39
CA LEU A 191 14.05 -7.31 3.41
C LEU A 191 13.84 -7.95 4.77
N ALA A 192 14.92 -8.46 5.38
CA ALA A 192 14.91 -9.01 6.74
C ALA A 192 14.49 -7.95 7.77
N ASP A 193 15.05 -6.74 7.69
CA ASP A 193 14.65 -5.60 8.54
C ASP A 193 13.14 -5.30 8.39
N ALA A 194 12.64 -5.27 7.15
CA ALA A 194 11.23 -5.03 6.88
C ALA A 194 10.33 -6.14 7.46
N ALA A 195 10.76 -7.40 7.35
CA ALA A 195 10.03 -8.56 7.88
C ALA A 195 10.00 -8.56 9.41
N GLU A 196 11.11 -8.20 10.06
CA GLU A 196 11.18 -8.04 11.52
C GLU A 196 10.21 -6.95 11.99
N ILE A 197 10.17 -5.81 11.30
CA ILE A 197 9.21 -4.73 11.56
C ILE A 197 7.77 -5.25 11.45
N ALA A 198 7.43 -5.96 10.37
CA ALA A 198 6.08 -6.51 10.16
C ALA A 198 5.64 -7.45 11.30
N VAL A 199 6.53 -8.35 11.73
CA VAL A 199 6.28 -9.29 12.84
C VAL A 199 6.15 -8.55 14.18
N GLY A 200 6.99 -7.54 14.43
CA GLY A 200 6.93 -6.72 15.63
C GLY A 200 5.63 -5.92 15.74
N LEU A 201 5.13 -5.39 14.61
CA LEU A 201 3.84 -4.70 14.53
C LEU A 201 2.68 -5.63 14.85
N LEU A 202 2.67 -6.86 14.34
CA LEU A 202 1.63 -7.85 14.65
C LEU A 202 1.57 -8.16 16.15
N LYS A 203 2.73 -8.31 16.80
CA LYS A 203 2.85 -8.60 18.24
C LYS A 203 2.57 -7.38 19.13
N ARG A 204 2.25 -6.21 18.55
CA ARG A 204 2.16 -4.91 19.26
C ARG A 204 3.39 -4.63 20.14
N SER A 205 4.54 -5.08 19.67
CA SER A 205 5.83 -4.91 20.34
C SER A 205 6.77 -4.11 19.44
N PRO A 206 6.46 -2.84 19.12
CA PRO A 206 7.38 -2.02 18.34
C PRO A 206 8.66 -1.66 19.12
N GLU A 207 8.67 -1.84 20.45
CA GLU A 207 9.84 -1.64 21.33
C GLU A 207 11.02 -2.54 20.96
N SER A 208 10.74 -3.78 20.51
CA SER A 208 11.76 -4.74 20.13
C SER A 208 12.31 -4.52 18.73
N VAL A 209 11.57 -3.76 17.91
CA VAL A 209 11.98 -3.37 16.57
C VAL A 209 12.89 -2.16 16.74
N GLY A 210 14.19 -2.29 16.53
CA GLY A 210 15.14 -1.20 16.72
C GLY A 210 14.83 0.02 15.84
N VAL A 211 13.97 0.93 16.30
CA VAL A 211 13.56 2.18 15.61
C VAL A 211 14.74 3.18 15.46
N GLY A 212 15.97 2.75 15.71
CA GLY A 212 17.20 3.53 15.73
C GLY A 212 17.89 3.73 14.38
N ARG A 213 17.25 3.41 13.24
CA ARG A 213 17.80 3.70 11.90
C ARG A 213 17.11 4.91 11.25
N PRO A 214 17.41 6.16 11.68
CA PRO A 214 16.79 7.38 11.15
C PRO A 214 17.04 7.58 9.64
N LYS A 215 18.10 6.99 9.06
CA LYS A 215 18.40 7.10 7.62
C LYS A 215 17.31 6.52 6.71
N VAL A 216 16.59 5.48 7.14
CA VAL A 216 15.54 4.84 6.31
C VAL A 216 14.31 5.74 6.14
N LEU A 217 14.06 6.63 7.11
CA LEU A 217 13.02 7.65 6.99
C LEU A 217 13.49 8.86 6.17
N GLY A 218 14.72 8.88 5.65
CA GLY A 218 15.27 10.04 4.94
C GLY A 218 15.56 11.21 5.87
N GLU A 219 16.53 12.05 5.51
CA GLU A 219 16.82 13.27 6.24
C GLU A 219 15.62 14.24 6.14
N GLY A 220 15.13 14.75 7.27
CA GLY A 220 14.08 15.77 7.31
C GLY A 220 12.65 15.28 7.57
N LEU A 221 12.42 13.97 7.79
CA LEU A 221 11.11 13.47 8.22
C LEU A 221 10.86 13.81 9.70
N VAL A 222 10.36 15.03 9.94
CA VAL A 222 9.87 15.46 11.25
C VAL A 222 8.67 14.59 11.58
N ARG A 223 8.83 13.68 12.55
CA ARG A 223 7.71 12.92 13.09
C ARG A 223 6.69 13.92 13.66
N PRO A 224 5.42 13.86 13.23
CA PRO A 224 4.38 14.65 13.86
C PRO A 224 4.39 14.45 15.38
N ALA A 225 4.10 15.52 16.11
CA ALA A 225 4.03 15.45 17.56
C ALA A 225 3.08 14.31 18.01
N HIS A 226 3.54 13.51 18.96
CA HIS A 226 2.82 12.39 19.55
C HIS A 226 2.42 11.27 18.58
N GLN A 227 3.03 11.18 17.38
CA GLN A 227 2.83 10.05 16.49
C GLN A 227 3.20 8.73 17.18
N PRO A 228 2.31 7.71 17.18
CA PRO A 228 2.60 6.40 17.75
C PRO A 228 3.79 5.73 17.08
N ARG A 229 4.57 4.98 17.86
CA ARG A 229 5.76 4.27 17.36
C ARG A 229 5.41 3.25 16.29
N GLU A 230 4.24 2.64 16.38
CA GLU A 230 3.72 1.67 15.41
C GLU A 230 3.55 2.31 14.03
N VAL A 231 3.10 3.57 13.95
CA VAL A 231 2.96 4.26 12.66
C VAL A 231 4.33 4.55 12.06
N ALA A 232 5.30 4.97 12.89
CA ALA A 232 6.66 5.20 12.43
C ALA A 232 7.34 3.89 11.99
N ALA A 233 7.16 2.81 12.73
CA ALA A 233 7.66 1.48 12.39
C ALA A 233 7.04 0.98 11.07
N ALA A 234 5.72 1.11 10.89
CA ALA A 234 5.05 0.73 9.64
C ALA A 234 5.59 1.48 8.41
N LEU A 235 5.84 2.79 8.53
CA LEU A 235 6.48 3.58 7.49
C LEU A 235 7.92 3.14 7.21
N MET A 236 8.69 2.79 8.26
CA MET A 236 10.04 2.25 8.10
C MET A 236 10.03 0.90 7.38
N GLY A 237 9.17 -0.03 7.80
CA GLY A 237 9.09 -1.37 7.19
C GLY A 237 8.64 -1.31 5.74
N TYR A 238 7.67 -0.44 5.42
CA TYR A 238 7.29 -0.14 4.03
C TYR A 238 8.50 0.35 3.21
N ARG A 239 9.28 1.29 3.73
CA ARG A 239 10.45 1.84 3.01
C ARG A 239 11.57 0.83 2.85
N SER A 240 11.90 0.07 3.89
CA SER A 240 12.91 -1.00 3.80
C SER A 240 12.52 -2.04 2.75
N ALA A 241 11.25 -2.45 2.70
CA ALA A 241 10.75 -3.35 1.66
C ALA A 241 10.84 -2.72 0.26
N LEU A 242 10.49 -1.44 0.13
CA LEU A 242 10.59 -0.72 -1.14
C LEU A 242 12.03 -0.64 -1.66
N ILE A 243 12.97 -0.28 -0.78
CA ILE A 243 14.41 -0.19 -1.09
C ILE A 243 14.97 -1.56 -1.46
N SER A 244 14.55 -2.62 -0.77
CA SER A 244 14.94 -4.00 -1.13
C SER A 244 14.49 -4.37 -2.55
N ALA A 245 13.30 -3.95 -2.98
CA ALA A 245 12.77 -4.29 -4.30
C ALA A 245 13.32 -3.43 -5.45
N TYR A 246 13.49 -2.12 -5.23
CA TYR A 246 13.74 -1.15 -6.31
C TYR A 246 14.91 -0.19 -6.03
N GLY A 247 15.60 -0.34 -4.91
CA GLY A 247 16.61 0.63 -4.47
C GLY A 247 16.00 1.99 -4.08
N ASP A 248 16.83 3.02 -4.09
CA ASP A 248 16.44 4.37 -3.64
C ASP A 248 15.54 5.13 -4.64
N GLU A 249 15.42 4.66 -5.88
CA GLU A 249 14.61 5.30 -6.93
C GLU A 249 13.09 5.16 -6.70
N GLY A 250 12.66 4.21 -5.87
CA GLY A 250 11.25 3.97 -5.56
C GLY A 250 10.53 3.05 -6.57
N ALA A 251 9.24 2.80 -6.35
CA ALA A 251 8.47 1.84 -7.17
C ALA A 251 7.82 2.45 -8.43
N TRP A 252 7.77 3.78 -8.55
CA TRP A 252 7.03 4.49 -9.59
C TRP A 252 7.64 5.86 -9.90
#